data_AF-A0A1F8X4I4-F1
#
_entry.id   AF-A0A1F8X4I4-F1
#
_cell.length_a   1.000
_cell.length_b   1.000
_cell.length_c   1.000
_cell.angle_alpha   90.00
_cell.angle_beta   90.00
_cell.angle_gamma   90.00
#
_symmetry.space_group_name_H-M   'P 1'
#
loop_
_entity.id
_entity.type
_entity.pdbx_description
1 polymer ?
#
loop_
_entity_poly.entity_id
_entity_poly.type
_entity_poly.pdbx_seq_one_letter_code
_entity_poly.pdbx_strand_id
1 'polypeptide(L)'
;MRSAPVQKEGSLKPKLFKQRYYMAKELQFSLALVIVLALLGGIFLQAVSSALISYWKLETPFLGFFLIIGYVGIVVLLAVFFTHRLIGPFKRLEYEMKLVKAGNLSKRLSIRSQDDLHIRNFVRHINSFISRFEEMSGEYNRLNSTVITKLDMAAEELSKGTTDCPRLKEEIDQLRKEIREFREKC
;
A
#
# COMPACT_ATOMS: atom_id res chain seq x y z
N MET A 1 -7.57 -0.64 56.64
CA MET A 1 -6.73 0.36 55.92
C MET A 1 -5.41 -0.29 55.52
N ARG A 2 -5.29 -0.69 54.25
CA ARG A 2 -4.00 -0.91 53.57
C ARG A 2 -4.27 -0.92 52.06
N SER A 3 -3.77 0.12 51.43
CA SER A 3 -3.73 0.40 50.00
C SER A 3 -2.79 -0.56 49.27
N ALA A 4 -3.18 -0.99 48.07
CA ALA A 4 -2.25 -1.36 47.01
C ALA A 4 -2.86 -1.05 45.63
N PRO A 5 -2.03 -0.73 44.62
CA PRO A 5 -2.34 0.28 43.63
C PRO A 5 -2.75 -0.27 42.27
N VAL A 6 -3.66 0.46 41.63
CA VAL A 6 -4.05 0.29 40.21
C VAL A 6 -2.86 0.61 39.31
N GLN A 7 -2.37 -0.40 38.59
CA GLN A 7 -1.28 -0.27 37.63
C GLN A 7 -1.76 0.40 36.32
N LYS A 8 -1.22 1.60 36.12
CA LYS A 8 -0.88 2.32 34.87
C LYS A 8 -1.34 1.69 33.55
N GLU A 9 -2.29 2.37 32.91
CA GLU A 9 -2.48 2.32 31.45
C GLU A 9 -1.18 2.71 30.74
N GLY A 10 -0.55 1.71 30.12
CA GLY A 10 0.52 1.90 29.16
C GLY A 10 -0.05 2.53 27.89
N SER A 11 0.03 3.86 27.79
CA SER A 11 -0.15 4.64 26.56
C SER A 11 0.80 4.13 25.46
N LEU A 12 0.32 3.19 24.65
CA LEU A 12 0.98 2.71 23.46
C LEU A 12 0.53 3.55 22.25
N LYS A 13 1.48 4.35 21.75
CA LYS A 13 1.71 4.77 20.35
C LYS A 13 1.21 6.15 19.89
N PRO A 14 2.10 7.17 19.95
CA PRO A 14 2.04 8.33 19.07
C PRO A 14 3.08 8.25 17.93
N LYS A 15 3.25 7.08 17.28
CA LYS A 15 4.20 6.92 16.15
C LYS A 15 3.56 6.79 14.76
N LEU A 16 2.25 6.53 14.67
CA LEU A 16 1.57 6.36 13.37
C LEU A 16 1.14 7.67 12.71
N PHE A 17 1.00 8.77 13.47
CA PHE A 17 0.52 10.04 12.93
C PHE A 17 1.56 10.80 12.08
N LYS A 18 2.87 10.63 12.36
CA LYS A 18 3.91 11.28 11.55
C LYS A 18 3.97 10.73 10.12
N GLN A 19 3.67 9.46 9.91
CA GLN A 19 3.86 8.80 8.60
C GLN A 19 2.81 9.20 7.56
N ARG A 20 1.56 9.49 7.98
CA ARG A 20 0.52 10.04 7.08
C ARG A 20 0.84 11.45 6.58
N TYR A 21 1.55 12.25 7.39
CA TYR A 21 1.96 13.60 7.03
C TYR A 21 3.05 13.61 5.95
N TYR A 22 3.91 12.59 5.90
CA TYR A 22 4.98 12.50 4.90
C TYR A 22 4.47 12.12 3.50
N MET A 23 3.51 11.19 3.39
CA MET A 23 2.93 10.82 2.07
C MET A 23 2.15 11.97 1.41
N ALA A 24 1.44 12.78 2.20
CA ALA A 24 0.77 13.97 1.68
C ALA A 24 1.77 15.00 1.14
N LYS A 25 2.92 15.16 1.82
CA LYS A 25 3.97 16.09 1.38
C LYS A 25 4.63 15.69 0.07
N GLU A 26 4.82 14.41 -0.21
CA GLU A 26 5.51 13.97 -1.45
C GLU A 26 4.64 14.11 -2.70
N LEU A 27 3.34 13.82 -2.60
CA LEU A 27 2.40 14.11 -3.69
C LEU A 27 2.32 15.62 -3.94
N GLN A 28 2.33 16.41 -2.86
CA GLN A 28 2.43 17.87 -2.94
C GLN A 28 3.76 18.32 -3.56
N PHE A 29 4.88 17.65 -3.30
CA PHE A 29 6.17 17.94 -3.95
C PHE A 29 6.16 17.64 -5.44
N SER A 30 5.60 16.50 -5.87
CA SER A 30 5.52 16.18 -7.31
C SER A 30 4.59 17.15 -8.04
N LEU A 31 3.45 17.52 -7.44
CA LEU A 31 2.53 18.51 -8.00
C LEU A 31 3.17 19.90 -8.02
N ALA A 32 3.80 20.31 -6.91
CA ALA A 32 4.52 21.57 -6.82
C ALA A 32 5.65 21.64 -7.84
N LEU A 33 6.38 20.55 -8.06
CA LEU A 33 7.45 20.49 -9.05
C LEU A 33 6.92 20.61 -10.48
N VAL A 34 5.79 19.98 -10.82
CA VAL A 34 5.12 20.17 -12.12
C VAL A 34 4.68 21.62 -12.30
N ILE A 35 4.07 22.23 -11.27
CA ILE A 35 3.66 23.64 -11.29
C ILE A 35 4.89 24.54 -11.47
N VAL A 36 5.96 24.30 -10.72
CA VAL A 36 7.21 25.08 -10.81
C VAL A 36 7.82 24.93 -12.20
N LEU A 37 7.90 23.73 -12.77
CA LEU A 37 8.39 23.51 -14.14
C LEU A 37 7.52 24.20 -15.20
N ALA A 38 6.20 24.17 -15.05
CA ALA A 38 5.28 24.86 -15.96
C ALA A 38 5.44 26.39 -15.88
N LEU A 39 5.64 26.94 -14.68
CA LEU A 39 5.93 28.36 -14.46
C LEU A 39 7.30 28.73 -15.04
N LEU A 40 8.34 27.92 -14.78
CA LEU A 40 9.68 28.14 -15.31
C LEU A 40 9.70 28.11 -16.84
N GLY A 41 8.96 27.17 -17.44
CA GLY A 41 8.78 27.09 -18.89
C GLY A 41 8.11 28.33 -19.46
N GLY A 42 7.11 28.88 -18.77
CA GLY A 42 6.46 30.14 -19.14
C GLY A 42 7.39 31.35 -19.06
N ILE A 43 8.12 31.49 -17.95
CA ILE A 43 9.10 32.57 -17.76
C ILE A 43 10.22 32.47 -18.80
N PHE A 44 10.71 31.27 -19.08
CA PHE A 44 11.72 31.03 -20.11
C PHE A 44 11.23 31.45 -21.50
N LEU A 45 10.02 31.03 -21.89
CA LEU A 45 9.40 31.43 -23.15
C LEU A 45 9.23 32.95 -23.23
N GLN A 46 8.76 33.59 -22.16
CA GLN A 46 8.62 35.04 -22.11
C GLN A 46 9.97 35.76 -22.25
N ALA A 47 11.03 35.27 -21.61
CA ALA A 47 12.37 35.83 -21.74
C ALA A 47 12.92 35.69 -23.18
N VAL A 48 12.74 34.51 -23.79
CA VAL A 48 13.11 34.25 -25.19
C VAL A 48 12.30 35.15 -26.13
N SER A 49 11.01 35.34 -25.87
CA SER A 49 10.15 36.26 -26.63
C SER A 49 10.69 37.68 -26.62
N SER A 50 10.98 38.22 -25.43
CA SER A 50 11.49 39.57 -25.27
C SER A 50 12.84 39.76 -25.96
N ALA A 51 13.72 38.75 -25.89
CA ALA A 51 15.00 38.77 -26.57
C ALA A 51 14.84 38.73 -28.10
N LEU A 52 13.92 37.90 -28.62
CA LEU A 52 13.63 37.83 -30.07
C LEU A 52 13.04 39.15 -30.59
N ILE A 53 12.09 39.75 -29.87
CA ILE A 53 11.50 41.04 -30.25
C ILE A 53 12.59 42.12 -30.29
N SER A 54 13.45 42.16 -29.27
CA SER A 54 14.55 43.13 -29.20
C SER A 54 15.57 42.98 -30.34
N TYR A 55 15.97 41.75 -30.65
CA TYR A 55 17.00 41.49 -31.65
C TYR A 55 16.48 41.53 -33.10
N TRP A 56 15.27 41.05 -33.35
CA TRP A 56 14.69 40.93 -34.70
C TRP A 56 13.64 42.00 -35.02
N LYS A 57 13.26 42.87 -34.07
CA LYS A 57 12.16 43.88 -34.21
C LYS A 57 10.86 43.27 -34.76
N LEU A 58 10.59 42.01 -34.40
CA LEU A 58 9.40 41.29 -34.82
C LEU A 58 8.19 41.72 -33.98
N GLU A 59 7.60 42.87 -34.29
CA GLU A 59 6.32 43.34 -33.70
C GLU A 59 5.09 42.70 -34.37
N THR A 60 5.14 41.40 -34.68
CA THR A 60 4.02 40.73 -35.37
C THR A 60 3.20 39.86 -34.42
N PRO A 61 1.85 39.91 -34.46
CA PRO A 61 0.96 39.08 -33.65
C PRO A 61 1.19 37.57 -33.88
N PHE A 62 1.83 37.20 -34.98
CA PHE A 62 2.30 35.85 -35.27
C PHE A 62 3.27 35.31 -34.22
N LEU A 63 4.17 36.14 -33.66
CA LEU A 63 5.14 35.70 -32.67
C LEU A 63 4.44 35.24 -31.38
N GLY A 64 3.42 35.99 -30.92
CA GLY A 64 2.61 35.62 -29.76
C GLY A 64 1.85 34.30 -29.96
N PHE A 65 1.32 34.06 -31.15
CA PHE A 65 0.66 32.80 -31.49
C PHE A 65 1.63 31.60 -31.45
N PHE A 66 2.82 31.73 -32.03
CA PHE A 66 3.86 30.69 -31.96
C PHE A 66 4.32 30.42 -30.53
N LEU A 67 4.39 31.44 -29.69
CA LEU A 67 4.72 31.31 -28.26
C LEU A 67 3.69 30.51 -27.48
N ILE A 68 2.40 30.78 -27.71
CA ILE A 68 1.32 30.03 -27.06
C ILE A 68 1.39 28.55 -27.48
N ILE A 69 1.57 28.28 -28.78
CA ILE A 69 1.73 26.91 -29.28
C ILE A 69 2.97 26.24 -28.66
N GLY A 70 4.09 26.94 -28.58
CA GLY A 70 5.31 26.44 -27.96
C GLY A 70 5.13 26.11 -26.48
N TYR A 71 4.44 26.99 -25.74
CA TYR A 71 4.11 26.77 -24.33
C TYR A 71 3.23 25.54 -24.14
N VAL A 72 2.13 25.44 -24.92
CA VAL A 72 1.24 24.29 -24.90
C VAL A 72 2.01 23.01 -25.22
N GLY A 73 2.91 23.04 -26.21
CA GLY A 73 3.78 21.92 -26.55
C GLY A 73 4.66 21.46 -25.38
N ILE A 74 5.31 22.40 -24.68
CA ILE A 74 6.14 22.08 -23.50
C ILE A 74 5.29 21.48 -22.38
N VAL A 75 4.11 22.05 -22.11
CA VAL A 75 3.20 21.54 -21.08
C VAL A 75 2.74 20.12 -21.42
N VAL A 76 2.38 19.86 -22.68
CA VAL A 76 1.99 18.53 -23.15
C VAL A 76 3.16 17.54 -23.03
N LEU A 77 4.36 17.93 -23.44
CA LEU A 77 5.55 17.06 -23.31
C LEU A 77 5.84 16.70 -21.85
N LEU A 78 5.78 17.67 -20.94
CA LEU A 78 5.92 17.42 -19.51
C LEU A 78 4.82 16.49 -19.00
N ALA A 79 3.56 16.72 -19.37
CA ALA A 79 2.45 15.89 -18.97
C ALA A 79 2.61 14.43 -19.46
N VAL A 80 3.03 14.23 -20.71
CA VAL A 80 3.30 12.90 -21.27
C VAL A 80 4.48 12.23 -20.57
N PHE A 81 5.56 12.95 -20.31
CA PHE A 81 6.73 12.42 -19.60
C PHE A 81 6.38 11.93 -18.19
N PHE A 82 5.66 12.76 -17.42
CA PHE A 82 5.19 12.38 -16.09
C PHE A 82 4.20 11.21 -16.13
N THR A 83 3.26 11.25 -17.08
CA THR A 83 2.28 10.18 -17.28
C THR A 83 2.99 8.86 -17.55
N HIS A 84 3.92 8.82 -18.50
CA HIS A 84 4.61 7.59 -18.86
C HIS A 84 5.47 7.06 -17.71
N ARG A 85 6.14 7.94 -16.97
CA ARG A 85 7.01 7.56 -15.84
C ARG A 85 6.23 7.07 -14.62
N LEU A 86 5.05 7.62 -14.36
CA LEU A 86 4.23 7.26 -13.18
C LEU A 86 3.17 6.21 -13.49
N ILE A 87 2.35 6.39 -14.52
CA ILE A 87 1.18 5.53 -14.77
C ILE A 87 1.58 4.12 -15.20
N GLY A 88 2.70 3.95 -15.89
CA GLY A 88 3.23 2.64 -16.28
C GLY A 88 3.39 1.66 -15.10
N PRO A 89 4.24 1.98 -14.10
CA PRO A 89 4.42 1.11 -12.94
C PRO A 89 3.13 0.96 -12.11
N PHE A 90 2.28 2.00 -12.00
CA PHE A 90 1.01 1.89 -11.29
C PHE A 90 0.02 0.93 -11.96
N LYS A 91 -0.12 0.94 -13.29
CA LYS A 91 -0.98 -0.01 -14.01
C LYS A 91 -0.50 -1.46 -13.83
N ARG A 92 0.81 -1.69 -13.85
CA ARG A 92 1.38 -3.02 -13.61
C ARG A 92 1.08 -3.48 -12.18
N LEU A 93 1.27 -2.59 -11.21
CA LEU A 93 0.99 -2.85 -9.81
C LEU A 93 -0.49 -3.16 -9.58
N GLU A 94 -1.39 -2.42 -10.24
CA GLU A 94 -2.84 -2.68 -10.19
C GLU A 94 -3.18 -4.08 -10.73
N TYR A 95 -2.60 -4.48 -11.86
CA TYR A 95 -2.81 -5.80 -12.44
C TYR A 95 -2.32 -6.92 -11.50
N GLU A 96 -1.10 -6.80 -10.98
CA GLU A 96 -0.53 -7.76 -10.04
C GLU A 96 -1.35 -7.84 -8.75
N MET A 97 -1.88 -6.71 -8.26
CA MET A 97 -2.75 -6.68 -7.08
C MET A 97 -4.13 -7.31 -7.33
N LYS A 98 -4.67 -7.21 -8.56
CA LYS A 98 -5.88 -7.95 -8.96
C LYS A 98 -5.66 -9.47 -8.92
N LEU A 99 -4.47 -9.95 -9.28
CA LEU A 99 -4.12 -11.38 -9.18
C LEU A 99 -4.03 -11.84 -7.72
N VAL A 100 -3.44 -11.03 -6.83
CA VAL A 100 -3.41 -11.31 -5.39
C VAL A 100 -4.83 -11.35 -4.82
N LYS A 101 -5.71 -10.42 -5.22
CA LYS A 101 -7.14 -10.41 -4.85
C LYS A 101 -7.87 -11.66 -5.32
N ALA A 102 -7.49 -12.24 -6.46
CA ALA A 102 -8.05 -13.48 -6.96
C ALA A 102 -7.60 -14.74 -6.18
N GLY A 103 -6.82 -14.58 -5.10
CA GLY A 103 -6.39 -15.66 -4.23
C GLY A 103 -5.02 -16.25 -4.58
N ASN A 104 -4.34 -15.73 -5.62
CA ASN A 104 -2.99 -16.17 -5.96
C ASN A 104 -1.95 -15.43 -5.10
N LEU A 105 -1.80 -15.88 -3.85
CA LEU A 105 -0.86 -15.31 -2.88
C LEU A 105 0.60 -15.59 -3.24
N SER A 106 0.88 -16.60 -4.07
CA SER A 106 2.25 -16.92 -4.53
C SER A 106 2.82 -15.87 -5.48
N LYS A 107 1.98 -15.01 -6.06
CA LYS A 107 2.44 -13.88 -6.88
C LYS A 107 2.92 -12.74 -6.00
N ARG A 108 4.17 -12.33 -6.23
CA ARG A 108 4.77 -11.15 -5.62
C ARG A 108 4.73 -9.98 -6.59
N LEU A 109 4.54 -8.80 -6.05
CA LEU A 109 4.57 -7.55 -6.80
C LEU A 109 5.99 -7.25 -7.25
N SER A 110 6.17 -6.90 -8.52
CA SER A 110 7.46 -6.64 -9.15
C SER A 110 7.47 -5.27 -9.84
N ILE A 111 8.53 -4.51 -9.58
CA ILE A 111 8.77 -3.22 -10.24
C ILE A 111 10.19 -3.16 -10.79
N ARG A 112 10.46 -2.23 -11.72
CA ARG A 112 11.81 -2.08 -12.29
C ARG A 112 12.72 -1.40 -11.29
N SER A 113 14.03 -1.67 -11.37
CA SER A 113 15.01 -1.08 -10.46
C SER A 113 15.19 0.43 -10.64
N GLN A 114 14.87 0.94 -11.83
CA GLN A 114 14.89 2.37 -12.18
C GLN A 114 13.61 3.11 -11.77
N ASP A 115 12.58 2.39 -11.31
CA ASP A 115 11.38 3.04 -10.79
C ASP A 115 11.70 3.74 -9.46
N ASP A 116 10.85 4.70 -9.12
CA ASP A 116 11.05 5.55 -7.96
C ASP A 116 11.24 4.76 -6.65
N LEU A 117 12.16 5.22 -5.79
CA LEU A 117 12.49 4.58 -4.50
C LEU A 117 11.25 4.33 -3.64
N HIS A 118 10.26 5.21 -3.71
CA HIS A 118 9.04 5.15 -2.91
C HIS A 118 8.10 4.05 -3.41
N ILE A 119 7.96 3.90 -4.73
CA ILE A 119 7.21 2.78 -5.34
C ILE A 119 7.87 1.46 -4.91
N ARG A 120 9.20 1.41 -4.88
CA ARG A 120 9.94 0.22 -4.43
C ARG A 120 9.71 -0.12 -2.96
N ASN A 121 9.72 0.88 -2.09
CA ASN A 121 9.43 0.67 -0.67
C ASN A 121 7.98 0.22 -0.48
N PHE A 122 7.03 0.84 -1.18
CA PHE A 122 5.62 0.44 -1.16
C PHE A 122 5.45 -1.02 -1.58
N VAL A 123 6.03 -1.42 -2.71
CA VAL A 123 6.00 -2.81 -3.20
C VAL A 123 6.59 -3.78 -2.19
N ARG A 124 7.70 -3.40 -1.53
CA ARG A 124 8.30 -4.22 -0.47
C ARG A 124 7.36 -4.39 0.72
N HIS A 125 6.66 -3.33 1.14
CA HIS A 125 5.67 -3.39 2.21
C HIS A 125 4.49 -4.29 1.84
N ILE A 126 3.95 -4.16 0.62
CA ILE A 126 2.85 -5.02 0.18
C ILE A 126 3.30 -6.47 0.07
N ASN A 127 4.48 -6.74 -0.47
CA ASN A 127 5.02 -8.11 -0.50
C ASN A 127 5.18 -8.69 0.91
N SER A 128 5.67 -7.90 1.87
CA SER A 128 5.74 -8.33 3.28
C SER A 128 4.35 -8.60 3.87
N PHE A 129 3.35 -7.79 3.53
CA PHE A 129 1.97 -8.01 3.93
C PHE A 129 1.39 -9.31 3.34
N ILE A 130 1.60 -9.55 2.04
CA ILE A 130 1.16 -10.79 1.37
C ILE A 130 1.82 -12.00 2.02
N SER A 131 3.13 -11.95 2.32
CA SER A 131 3.82 -13.05 3.01
C SER A 131 3.23 -13.35 4.39
N ARG A 132 2.94 -12.30 5.18
CA ARG A 132 2.29 -12.48 6.51
C ARG A 132 0.88 -13.03 6.38
N PHE A 133 0.14 -12.59 5.37
CA PHE A 133 -1.20 -13.09 5.11
C PHE A 133 -1.19 -14.56 4.68
N GLU A 134 -0.23 -14.96 3.86
CA GLU A 134 -0.01 -16.34 3.44
C GLU A 134 0.34 -17.24 4.64
N GLU A 135 1.23 -16.78 5.53
CA GLU A 135 1.57 -17.47 6.78
C GLU A 135 0.35 -17.64 7.69
N MET A 136 -0.39 -16.55 7.95
CA MET A 136 -1.61 -16.57 8.77
C MET A 136 -2.69 -17.47 8.18
N SER A 137 -2.88 -17.45 6.86
CA SER A 137 -3.83 -18.34 6.18
C SER A 137 -3.39 -19.81 6.30
N GLY A 138 -2.09 -20.08 6.27
CA GLY A 138 -1.54 -21.42 6.48
C GLY A 138 -1.76 -21.91 7.91
N GLU A 139 -1.50 -21.08 8.91
CA GLU A 139 -1.76 -21.41 10.31
C GLU A 139 -3.26 -21.63 10.57
N TYR A 140 -4.12 -20.79 10.02
CA TYR A 140 -5.58 -20.94 10.12
C TYR A 140 -6.05 -22.28 9.53
N ASN A 141 -5.54 -22.66 8.36
CA ASN A 141 -5.88 -23.95 7.74
C ASN A 141 -5.42 -25.15 8.59
N ARG A 142 -4.24 -25.08 9.21
CA ARG A 142 -3.73 -26.13 10.11
C ARG A 142 -4.54 -26.23 11.41
N LEU A 143 -4.94 -25.09 11.97
CA LEU A 143 -5.83 -25.07 13.13
C LEU A 143 -7.19 -25.67 12.77
N ASN A 144 -7.77 -25.27 11.63
CA ASN A 144 -9.05 -25.78 11.17
C ASN A 144 -9.00 -27.30 10.95
N SER A 145 -7.94 -27.84 10.33
CA SER A 145 -7.78 -29.29 10.18
C SER A 145 -7.62 -30.02 11.52
N THR A 146 -6.91 -29.41 12.49
CA THR A 146 -6.75 -29.98 13.83
C THR A 146 -8.08 -30.01 14.59
N VAL A 147 -8.86 -28.93 14.50
CA VAL A 147 -10.20 -28.81 15.11
C VAL A 147 -11.16 -29.83 14.51
N ILE A 148 -11.20 -29.96 13.18
CA ILE A 148 -12.03 -30.94 12.48
C ILE A 148 -11.64 -32.36 12.91
N THR A 149 -10.35 -32.69 12.91
CA THR A 149 -9.87 -34.03 13.30
C THR A 149 -10.23 -34.37 14.76
N LYS A 150 -10.03 -33.43 15.70
CA LYS A 150 -10.41 -33.63 17.11
C LYS A 150 -11.93 -33.78 17.28
N LEU A 151 -12.73 -33.03 16.53
CA LEU A 151 -14.19 -33.17 16.53
C LEU A 151 -14.65 -34.52 15.96
N ASP A 152 -14.02 -35.00 14.89
CA ASP A 152 -14.33 -36.31 14.30
C ASP A 152 -14.00 -37.45 15.27
N MET A 153 -12.85 -37.38 15.94
CA MET A 153 -12.47 -38.33 16.99
C MET A 153 -13.48 -38.34 18.16
N ALA A 154 -13.85 -37.15 18.65
CA ALA A 154 -14.84 -36.99 19.71
C ALA A 154 -16.21 -37.57 19.31
N ALA A 155 -16.65 -37.33 18.07
CA ALA A 155 -17.90 -37.87 17.54
C ALA A 155 -17.85 -39.40 17.42
N GLU A 156 -16.71 -39.97 17.01
CA GLU A 156 -16.53 -41.42 16.92
C GLU A 156 -16.55 -42.08 18.31
N GLU A 157 -15.92 -41.48 19.32
CA GLU A 157 -15.96 -41.96 20.71
C GLU A 157 -17.37 -41.92 21.30
N LEU A 158 -18.14 -40.86 21.01
CA LEU A 158 -19.56 -40.75 21.36
C LEU A 158 -20.39 -41.88 20.71
N SER A 159 -20.10 -42.23 19.45
CA SER A 159 -20.83 -43.28 18.73
C SER A 159 -20.57 -44.70 19.27
N LYS A 160 -19.39 -44.93 19.86
CA LYS A 160 -18.99 -46.24 20.41
C LYS A 160 -19.57 -46.53 21.81
N GLY A 161 -20.29 -45.59 22.42
CA GLY A 161 -20.98 -45.77 23.70
C GLY A 161 -20.08 -45.82 24.94
N THR A 162 -18.75 -45.73 24.78
CA THR A 162 -17.77 -45.53 25.86
C THR A 162 -17.64 -44.04 26.17
N THR A 163 -18.66 -43.44 26.78
CA THR A 163 -18.65 -41.99 27.04
C THR A 163 -18.21 -41.69 28.46
N ASP A 164 -16.95 -41.30 28.61
CA ASP A 164 -16.45 -40.66 29.83
C ASP A 164 -16.72 -39.14 29.70
N CYS A 165 -17.98 -38.74 29.95
CA CYS A 165 -18.46 -37.35 29.88
C CYS A 165 -17.50 -36.28 30.46
N PRO A 166 -16.80 -36.50 31.59
CA PRO A 166 -15.84 -35.50 32.09
C PRO A 166 -14.62 -35.31 31.18
N ARG A 167 -14.08 -36.37 30.57
CA ARG A 167 -12.94 -36.27 29.64
C ARG A 167 -13.29 -35.50 28.37
N LEU A 168 -14.45 -35.80 27.79
CA LEU A 168 -14.94 -35.11 26.61
C LEU A 168 -15.13 -33.60 26.86
N LYS A 169 -15.61 -33.24 28.06
CA LYS A 169 -15.76 -31.84 28.48
C LYS A 169 -14.40 -31.13 28.59
N GLU A 170 -13.38 -31.79 29.13
CA GLU A 170 -12.01 -31.26 29.19
C GLU A 170 -11.42 -31.05 27.79
N GLU A 171 -11.60 -31.99 26.86
CA GLU A 171 -11.11 -31.86 25.49
C GLU A 171 -11.77 -30.70 24.74
N ILE A 172 -13.08 -30.53 24.90
CA ILE A 172 -13.83 -29.39 24.33
C ILE A 172 -13.36 -28.07 24.94
N ASP A 173 -13.15 -28.00 26.25
CA ASP A 173 -12.65 -26.78 26.91
C ASP A 173 -11.20 -26.46 26.51
N GLN A 174 -10.36 -27.48 26.30
CA GLN A 174 -9.00 -27.30 25.80
C GLN A 174 -9.00 -26.81 24.35
N LEU A 175 -9.84 -27.38 23.48
CA LEU A 175 -10.01 -26.92 22.10
C LEU A 175 -10.52 -25.48 22.05
N ARG A 176 -11.45 -25.11 22.94
CA ARG A 176 -11.95 -23.75 23.07
C ARG A 176 -10.87 -22.76 23.48
N LYS A 177 -9.97 -23.15 24.38
CA LYS A 177 -8.79 -22.34 24.77
C LYS A 177 -7.83 -22.17 23.60
N GLU A 178 -7.49 -23.24 22.89
CA GLU A 178 -6.62 -23.20 21.70
C GLU A 178 -7.17 -22.24 20.63
N ILE A 179 -8.48 -22.30 20.33
CA ILE A 179 -9.15 -21.39 19.40
C ILE A 179 -9.11 -19.93 19.90
N ARG A 180 -9.29 -19.70 21.20
CA ARG A 180 -9.29 -18.36 21.79
C ARG A 180 -7.91 -17.72 21.72
N GLU A 181 -6.86 -18.46 22.10
CA GLU A 181 -5.47 -17.97 22.03
C GLU A 181 -5.06 -17.66 20.59
N PHE A 182 -5.47 -18.49 19.63
CA PHE A 182 -5.20 -18.23 18.21
C PHE A 182 -5.88 -16.94 17.72
N ARG A 183 -7.13 -16.71 18.12
CA ARG A 183 -7.87 -15.49 17.79
C ARG A 183 -7.23 -14.22 18.39
N GLU A 184 -6.57 -14.32 19.55
CA GLU A 184 -5.92 -13.17 20.19
C GLU A 184 -4.53 -12.86 19.59
N LYS A 185 -3.92 -13.80 18.86
CA LYS A 185 -2.63 -13.61 18.16
C LYS A 185 -2.76 -13.03 16.75
N CYS A 186 -3.90 -13.25 16.08
CA CYS A 186 -4.22 -12.67 14.76
C CYS A 186 -4.68 -11.21 14.88
#